data_AF-A0A947D2L8-F1
#
_entry.id   AF-A0A947D2L8-F1
#
_cell.length_a   1.000
_cell.length_b   1.000
_cell.length_c   1.000
_cell.angle_alpha   90.00
_cell.angle_beta   90.00
_cell.angle_gamma   90.00
#
_symmetry.space_group_name_H-M   'P 1'
#
loop_
_entity.id
_entity.type
_entity.pdbx_description
1 polymer ?
#
loop_
_entity_poly.entity_id
_entity_poly.type
_entity_poly.pdbx_seq_one_letter_code
_entity_poly.pdbx_strand_id
1 'polypeptide(L)'
;MLDSLFAGGRMADLALAALLLETLVSLWLGRRLGRGPGVAAILFNAGAGAGLLLALRAALTGAGPAMVAGGLILALAAHLGEVVLRWRRRDG
;
A
#
# COMPACT_ATOMS: atom_id res chain seq x y z
N MET A 1 19.36 -15.19 -11.86
CA MET A 1 19.03 -15.08 -10.41
C MET A 1 17.93 -14.06 -10.16
N LEU A 2 17.94 -12.88 -10.79
CA LEU A 2 16.83 -11.92 -10.69
C LEU A 2 15.53 -12.49 -11.30
N ASP A 3 15.60 -13.16 -12.45
CA ASP A 3 14.41 -13.72 -13.13
C ASP A 3 13.62 -14.72 -12.28
N SER A 4 14.29 -15.53 -11.45
CA SER A 4 13.62 -16.48 -10.54
C SER A 4 12.89 -15.80 -9.37
N LEU A 5 13.28 -14.58 -9.00
CA LEU A 5 12.58 -13.80 -7.97
C LEU A 5 11.33 -13.13 -8.54
N PHE A 6 11.39 -12.70 -9.82
CA PHE A 6 10.24 -12.14 -10.54
C PHE A 6 9.23 -13.23 -10.95
N ALA A 7 9.70 -14.40 -11.39
CA ALA A 7 8.84 -15.50 -11.88
C ALA A 7 7.88 -16.07 -10.83
N GLY A 8 8.19 -15.94 -9.54
CA GLY A 8 7.36 -16.50 -8.46
C GLY A 8 6.45 -15.51 -7.76
N GLY A 9 6.46 -14.23 -8.14
CA GLY A 9 5.76 -13.17 -7.37
C GLY A 9 6.39 -12.85 -6.00
N ARG A 10 7.51 -13.49 -5.63
CA ARG A 10 8.20 -13.28 -4.34
C ARG A 10 8.65 -11.84 -4.12
N MET A 11 9.00 -11.11 -5.19
CA MET A 11 9.32 -9.69 -5.09
C MET A 11 8.14 -8.86 -4.57
N ALA A 12 6.91 -9.20 -4.97
CA ALA A 12 5.72 -8.53 -4.46
C ALA A 12 5.48 -8.85 -2.99
N ASP A 13 5.74 -10.09 -2.55
CA ASP A 13 5.66 -10.48 -1.13
C ASP A 13 6.70 -9.74 -0.27
N LEU A 14 7.94 -9.60 -0.75
CA LEU A 14 8.99 -8.83 -0.08
C LEU A 14 8.64 -7.35 0.01
N ALA A 15 8.12 -6.77 -1.07
CA ALA A 15 7.66 -5.39 -1.08
C ALA A 15 6.47 -5.19 -0.12
N LEU A 16 5.53 -6.14 -0.03
CA LEU A 16 4.43 -6.10 0.93
C LEU A 16 4.94 -6.14 2.38
N ALA A 17 5.92 -6.99 2.66
CA ALA A 17 6.55 -7.07 3.97
C ALA A 17 7.27 -5.75 4.33
N ALA A 18 7.99 -5.16 3.38
CA ALA A 18 8.64 -3.86 3.58
C ALA A 18 7.61 -2.74 3.82
N LEU A 19 6.52 -2.71 3.05
CA LEU A 19 5.44 -1.74 3.24
C LEU A 19 4.76 -1.88 4.62
N LEU A 20 4.50 -3.11 5.07
CA LEU A 20 3.98 -3.38 6.40
C LEU A 20 4.93 -2.87 7.48
N LEU A 21 6.22 -3.15 7.35
CA LEU A 21 7.23 -2.66 8.28
C LEU A 21 7.29 -1.14 8.30
N GLU A 22 7.32 -0.48 7.14
CA GLU A 22 7.32 0.97 7.01
C GLU A 22 6.08 1.59 7.65
N THR A 23 4.92 0.99 7.44
CA THR A 23 3.64 1.42 8.02
C THR A 23 3.68 1.32 9.55
N LEU A 24 4.14 0.20 10.09
CA LEU A 24 4.26 -0.01 11.55
C LEU A 24 5.27 0.96 12.18
N VAL A 25 6.44 1.15 11.54
CA VAL A 25 7.48 2.07 12.00
C VAL A 25 6.96 3.51 11.99
N SER A 26 6.27 3.91 10.93
CA SER A 26 5.69 5.25 10.79
C SER A 26 4.59 5.51 11.83
N LEU A 27 3.72 4.53 12.08
CA LEU A 27 2.71 4.62 13.13
C LEU A 27 3.35 4.70 14.52
N TRP A 28 4.37 3.89 14.79
CA TRP A 28 5.07 3.89 16.07
C TRP A 28 5.80 5.22 16.32
N LEU A 29 6.55 5.72 15.34
CA LEU A 29 7.23 7.01 15.38
C LEU A 29 6.22 8.16 15.54
N GLY A 30 5.12 8.15 14.78
CA GLY A 30 4.08 9.16 14.86
C GLY A 30 3.44 9.23 16.26
N ARG A 31 3.23 8.08 16.91
CA ARG A 31 2.74 8.03 18.30
C ARG A 31 3.78 8.50 19.32
N ARG A 32 5.07 8.20 19.10
CA ARG A 32 6.18 8.57 20.00
C ARG A 32 6.51 10.05 19.93
N LEU A 33 6.58 10.61 18.74
CA LEU A 33 7.04 11.96 18.49
C LEU A 33 5.91 13.00 18.54
N GLY A 34 4.65 12.57 18.47
CA GLY A 34 3.49 13.47 18.38
C GLY A 34 3.51 14.38 17.14
N ARG A 35 4.39 14.09 16.19
CA ARG A 35 4.67 14.87 14.97
C ARG A 35 4.66 13.90 13.80
N GLY A 36 3.86 14.21 12.78
CA GLY A 36 3.76 13.41 11.57
C GLY A 36 2.38 13.48 10.90
N PRO A 37 2.23 12.85 9.72
CA PRO A 37 0.92 12.69 9.10
C PRO A 37 0.00 11.93 10.05
N GLY A 38 -1.28 12.31 10.10
CA GLY A 38 -2.22 11.62 10.97
C GLY A 38 -2.37 10.13 10.59
N VAL A 39 -2.68 9.29 11.57
CA VAL A 39 -2.82 7.82 11.42
C VAL A 39 -3.64 7.44 10.18
N ALA A 40 -4.76 8.14 9.93
CA ALA A 40 -5.58 7.90 8.75
C ALA A 40 -4.79 8.08 7.43
N ALA A 41 -4.00 9.15 7.29
CA ALA A 41 -3.21 9.37 6.08
C ALA A 41 -2.16 8.26 5.85
N ILE A 42 -1.53 7.79 6.93
CA ILE A 42 -0.57 6.67 6.86
C ILE A 42 -1.29 5.39 6.39
N LEU A 43 -2.45 5.08 6.97
CA LEU A 43 -3.21 3.88 6.61
C LEU A 43 -3.76 3.91 5.18
N PHE A 44 -4.24 5.07 4.70
CA PHE A 44 -4.72 5.19 3.32
C PHE A 44 -3.58 5.07 2.29
N ASN A 45 -2.42 5.68 2.56
CA ASN A 45 -1.24 5.50 1.71
C ASN A 45 -0.75 4.04 1.70
N ALA A 46 -0.68 3.41 2.88
CA ALA A 46 -0.32 1.99 2.99
C ALA A 46 -1.32 1.08 2.28
N GLY A 47 -2.63 1.36 2.41
CA GLY A 47 -3.67 0.65 1.69
C GLY A 47 -3.54 0.76 0.16
N ALA A 48 -3.19 1.95 -0.33
CA ALA A 48 -2.95 2.19 -1.75
C ALA A 48 -1.77 1.34 -2.26
N GLY A 49 -0.65 1.37 -1.54
CA GLY A 49 0.53 0.55 -1.84
C GLY A 49 0.22 -0.95 -1.79
N ALA A 50 -0.52 -1.41 -0.77
CA ALA A 50 -0.86 -2.82 -0.60
C ALA A 50 -1.75 -3.33 -1.74
N GLY A 51 -2.76 -2.56 -2.16
CA GLY A 51 -3.59 -2.90 -3.31
C GLY A 51 -2.78 -3.04 -4.60
N LEU A 52 -1.84 -2.12 -4.83
CA LEU A 52 -0.98 -2.15 -6.01
C LEU A 52 -0.05 -3.37 -6.02
N LEU A 53 0.55 -3.69 -4.87
CA LEU A 53 1.44 -4.84 -4.72
C LEU A 53 0.69 -6.18 -4.82
N LEU A 54 -0.55 -6.25 -4.33
CA LEU A 54 -1.42 -7.43 -4.53
C LEU A 54 -1.80 -7.60 -6.01
N ALA A 55 -2.12 -6.51 -6.71
CA ALA A 55 -2.38 -6.54 -8.15
C ALA A 55 -1.13 -6.99 -8.93
N LEU A 56 0.05 -6.45 -8.59
CA LEU A 56 1.33 -6.86 -9.16
C LEU A 56 1.62 -8.33 -8.90
N ARG A 57 1.44 -8.79 -7.66
CA ARG A 57 1.60 -10.20 -7.28
C ARG A 57 0.70 -11.09 -8.13
N ALA A 58 -0.59 -10.73 -8.24
CA ALA A 58 -1.54 -11.48 -9.03
C ALA A 58 -1.14 -11.55 -10.51
N ALA A 59 -0.67 -10.44 -11.09
CA ALA A 59 -0.18 -10.41 -12.46
C ALA A 59 1.08 -11.29 -12.66
N LEU A 60 2.01 -11.28 -11.70
CA LEU A 60 3.25 -12.07 -11.76
C LEU A 60 3.01 -13.57 -11.56
N THR A 61 2.06 -13.96 -10.71
CA THR A 61 1.75 -15.38 -10.43
C THR A 61 0.76 -15.97 -11.44
N GLY A 62 0.34 -15.22 -12.45
CA GLY A 62 -0.70 -15.64 -13.40
C GLY A 62 -2.07 -15.83 -12.76
N ALA A 63 -2.35 -15.14 -11.65
CA ALA A 63 -3.68 -15.13 -11.05
C ALA A 63 -4.68 -14.44 -12.00
N GLY A 64 -5.95 -14.85 -11.92
CA GLY A 64 -6.98 -14.39 -12.85
C GLY A 64 -7.17 -12.86 -12.86
N PRO A 65 -7.68 -12.29 -13.97
CA PRO A 65 -7.84 -10.84 -14.16
C PRO A 65 -8.64 -10.15 -13.03
N ALA A 66 -9.59 -10.88 -12.43
CA ALA A 66 -10.40 -10.39 -11.32
C ALA A 66 -9.57 -10.02 -10.08
N MET A 67 -8.49 -10.77 -9.78
CA MET A 67 -7.62 -10.47 -8.64
C MET A 67 -6.80 -9.20 -8.87
N VAL A 68 -6.32 -9.01 -10.11
CA VAL A 68 -5.62 -7.79 -10.52
C VAL A 68 -6.55 -6.59 -10.41
N ALA A 69 -7.77 -6.69 -10.97
CA ALA A 69 -8.77 -5.64 -10.89
C ALA A 69 -9.15 -5.30 -9.43
N GLY A 70 -9.33 -6.33 -8.58
CA GLY A 70 -9.61 -6.14 -7.15
C GLY A 70 -8.50 -5.37 -6.43
N GLY A 71 -7.23 -5.70 -6.69
CA GLY A 71 -6.09 -4.96 -6.13
C GLY A 71 -6.03 -3.51 -6.61
N LEU A 72 -6.30 -3.26 -7.90
CA LEU A 72 -6.35 -1.90 -8.46
C LEU A 72 -7.49 -1.07 -7.90
N ILE A 73 -8.68 -1.65 -7.74
CA ILE A 73 -9.83 -0.98 -7.12
C ILE A 73 -9.53 -0.63 -5.67
N LEU A 74 -8.93 -1.55 -4.91
CA LEU A 74 -8.49 -1.30 -3.54
C LEU A 74 -7.48 -0.15 -3.48
N ALA A 75 -6.50 -0.17 -4.39
CA ALA A 75 -5.48 0.88 -4.47
C ALA A 75 -6.10 2.26 -4.76
N LEU A 76 -7.03 2.31 -5.71
CA LEU A 76 -7.75 3.53 -6.08
C LEU A 76 -8.61 4.05 -4.93
N ALA A 77 -9.40 3.19 -4.29
CA ALA A 77 -10.26 3.57 -3.18
C ALA A 77 -9.44 4.14 -2.01
N ALA A 78 -8.32 3.50 -1.68
CA ALA A 78 -7.43 3.96 -0.63
C ALA A 78 -6.78 5.31 -0.98
N HIS A 79 -6.35 5.48 -2.23
CA HIS A 79 -5.77 6.73 -2.71
C HIS A 79 -6.77 7.89 -2.68
N LEU A 80 -8.01 7.66 -3.11
CA LEU A 80 -9.08 8.66 -3.02
C LEU A 80 -9.35 9.06 -1.58
N GLY A 81 -9.36 8.09 -0.65
CA GLY A 81 -9.48 8.37 0.78
C GLY A 81 -8.37 9.30 1.29
N GLU A 82 -7.13 9.07 0.86
CA GLU A 82 -6.00 9.94 1.19
C GLU A 82 -6.17 11.36 0.65
N VAL A 83 -6.59 11.51 -0.62
CA VAL A 83 -6.83 12.82 -1.26
C VAL A 83 -7.92 13.60 -0.51
N VAL A 84 -9.03 12.95 -0.19
CA VAL A 84 -10.13 13.56 0.59
C VAL A 84 -9.65 14.00 1.96
N LEU A 85 -8.86 13.19 2.65
CA LEU A 85 -8.25 13.54 3.94
C LEU A 85 -7.28 14.72 3.84
N ARG A 86 -6.51 14.80 2.75
CA ARG A 86 -5.58 15.90 2.50
C ARG A 86 -6.32 17.21 2.19
N TRP A 87 -7.44 17.16 1.48
CA TRP A 87 -8.28 18.34 1.23
C TRP A 87 -8.93 18.85 2.52
N ARG A 88 -9.55 17.96 3.31
CA ARG A 88 -10.16 18.34 4.61
C ARG A 88 -9.19 18.96 5.62
N ARG A 89 -7.89 18.69 5.52
CA ARG A 89 -6.86 19.29 6.39
C ARG A 89 -6.37 20.65 5.91
N ARG A 90 -6.64 21.04 4.66
CA ARG A 90 -6.29 22.37 4.12
C ARG A 90 -7.41 23.38 4.31
N ASP A 91 -8.64 22.91 4.44
CA ASP A 91 -9.84 23.74 4.57
C ASP A 91 -10.24 24.01 6.05
N GLY A 92 -9.51 23.50 7.03
CA GLY A 92 -9.75 23.69 8.47
C GLY A 92 -8.49 24.05 9.21
#